data_AF-A0A3C1HYP4-F1
#
_entry.id   AF-A0A3C1HYP4-F1
#
_cell.length_a   1.000
_cell.length_b   1.000
_cell.length_c   1.000
_cell.angle_alpha   90.00
_cell.angle_beta   90.00
_cell.angle_gamma   90.00
#
_symmetry.space_group_name_H-M   'P 1'
#
loop_
_entity.id
_entity.type
_entity.pdbx_description
1 polymer ?
#
loop_
_entity_poly.entity_id
_entity_poly.type
_entity_poly.pdbx_seq_one_letter_code
_entity_poly.pdbx_strand_id
1 'polypeptide(L)'
;MLKRIFILCSLLLCITACNDPIAGQPFFDRITAMEKSIKEEEWEISKKQWKEFNSHYKDNTWKLQLIGDENEYEGVHESLLRLEAAINQHDSTQALIELANIKAYLEQIYSM
;
A
#
# COMPACT_ATOMS: atom_id res chain seq x y z
N MET A 1 -38.12 0.01 26.76
CA MET A 1 -36.69 -0.34 27.02
C MET A 1 -36.11 -1.26 25.96
N LEU A 2 -36.85 -2.26 25.45
CA LEU A 2 -36.42 -3.15 24.35
C LEU A 2 -35.88 -2.43 23.10
N LYS A 3 -36.53 -1.35 22.64
CA LYS A 3 -36.09 -0.58 21.45
C LYS A 3 -34.69 0.05 21.63
N ARG A 4 -34.33 0.49 22.84
CA ARG A 4 -33.00 1.05 23.13
C ARG A 4 -31.92 -0.03 23.18
N ILE A 5 -32.26 -1.20 23.72
CA ILE A 5 -31.38 -2.36 23.74
C ILE A 5 -31.12 -2.85 22.30
N PHE A 6 -32.13 -2.86 21.44
CA PHE A 6 -31.98 -3.26 20.04
C PHE A 6 -31.05 -2.31 19.27
N ILE A 7 -31.15 -0.99 19.50
CA ILE A 7 -30.25 0.01 18.90
C ILE A 7 -28.81 -0.17 19.43
N LEU A 8 -28.64 -0.42 20.73
CA LEU A 8 -27.32 -0.68 21.32
C LEU A 8 -26.69 -1.97 20.79
N CYS A 9 -27.46 -3.05 20.63
CA CYS A 9 -26.99 -4.31 20.04
C CYS A 9 -26.65 -4.14 18.55
N SER A 10 -27.45 -3.38 17.80
CA SER A 10 -27.16 -3.03 16.41
C SER A 10 -25.85 -2.25 16.28
N LEU A 11 -25.58 -1.31 17.20
CA LEU A 11 -24.32 -0.57 17.20
C LEU A 11 -23.13 -1.47 17.53
N LEU A 12 -23.28 -2.36 18.52
CA LEU A 12 -22.22 -3.29 18.94
C LEU A 12 -21.84 -4.28 17.83
N LEU A 13 -22.80 -4.71 17.00
CA LEU A 13 -22.56 -5.58 15.85
C LEU A 13 -21.74 -4.90 14.74
N CYS A 14 -21.83 -3.58 14.60
CA CYS A 14 -21.01 -2.82 13.65
C CYS A 14 -19.54 -2.73 14.09
N ILE A 15 -19.25 -2.83 15.40
CA ILE A 15 -17.89 -2.67 15.94
C ILE A 15 -17.11 -4.00 15.83
N THR A 16 -17.76 -5.15 15.97
CA THR A 16 -17.10 -6.46 15.87
C THR A 16 -16.83 -6.95 14.44
N ALA A 17 -17.38 -6.26 13.44
CA ALA A 17 -17.18 -6.60 12.02
C ALA A 17 -15.87 -6.01 11.43
N CYS A 18 -15.14 -5.20 12.20
CA CYS A 18 -13.82 -4.69 11.83
C CYS A 18 -12.76 -5.75 12.18
N ASN A 19 -12.66 -6.79 11.36
CA ASN A 19 -11.61 -7.80 11.45
C ASN A 19 -10.76 -7.77 10.16
N ASP A 20 -10.47 -6.57 9.68
CA ASP A 20 -9.59 -6.37 8.53
C ASP A 20 -8.13 -6.67 8.93
N PRO A 21 -7.32 -7.21 8.01
CA PRO A 21 -5.89 -7.39 8.22
C PRO A 21 -5.25 -6.06 8.66
N ILE A 22 -4.17 -6.14 9.44
CA ILE A 22 -3.32 -5.00 9.83
C ILE A 22 -3.23 -4.06 8.63
N ALA A 23 -3.77 -2.85 8.79
CA ALA A 23 -3.92 -1.90 7.71
C ALA A 23 -2.57 -1.72 7.02
N GLY A 24 -2.53 -1.86 5.69
CA GLY A 24 -1.29 -1.77 4.91
C GLY A 24 -0.57 -3.09 4.62
N GLN A 25 -0.87 -4.19 5.31
CA GLN A 25 -0.21 -5.50 5.06
C GLN A 25 -0.23 -5.90 3.56
N PRO A 26 -1.34 -5.76 2.81
CA PRO A 26 -1.36 -6.07 1.39
C PRO A 26 -0.37 -5.26 0.54
N PHE A 27 -0.02 -4.03 0.95
CA PHE A 27 1.01 -3.24 0.29
C PHE A 27 2.41 -3.79 0.61
N PHE A 28 2.70 -4.05 1.89
CA PHE A 28 4.02 -4.51 2.32
C PHE A 28 4.38 -5.90 1.77
N ASP A 29 3.41 -6.80 1.65
CA ASP A 29 3.60 -8.11 1.02
C ASP A 29 4.01 -7.98 -0.45
N ARG A 30 3.35 -7.06 -1.18
CA ARG A 30 3.64 -6.80 -2.60
C ARG A 30 5.00 -6.13 -2.80
N ILE A 31 5.38 -5.21 -1.92
CA ILE A 31 6.73 -4.60 -1.93
C ILE A 31 7.78 -5.69 -1.74
N THR A 32 7.62 -6.55 -0.75
CA THR A 32 8.55 -7.65 -0.47
C THR A 32 8.70 -8.60 -1.66
N ALA A 33 7.59 -8.94 -2.32
CA ALA A 33 7.59 -9.78 -3.51
C ALA A 33 8.33 -9.12 -4.69
N MET A 34 8.19 -7.79 -4.84
CA MET A 34 8.84 -7.02 -5.90
C MET A 34 10.33 -6.79 -5.64
N GLU A 35 10.71 -6.53 -4.38
CA GLU A 35 12.12 -6.49 -3.98
C GLU A 35 12.84 -7.78 -4.33
N LYS A 36 12.19 -8.94 -4.10
CA LYS A 36 12.76 -10.24 -4.45
C LYS A 36 13.00 -10.36 -5.96
N SER A 37 11.98 -10.09 -6.78
CA SER A 37 12.11 -10.23 -8.24
C SER A 37 13.13 -9.26 -8.84
N ILE A 38 13.23 -8.04 -8.30
CA ILE A 38 14.25 -7.06 -8.74
C ILE A 38 15.66 -7.53 -8.36
N LYS A 39 15.85 -8.07 -7.15
CA LYS A 39 17.16 -8.62 -6.70
C LYS A 39 17.58 -9.83 -7.53
N GLU A 40 16.62 -10.62 -7.99
CA GLU A 40 16.82 -11.79 -8.86
C GLU A 40 16.87 -11.41 -10.36
N GLU A 41 16.76 -10.12 -10.70
CA GLU A 41 16.73 -9.58 -12.07
C GLU A 41 15.61 -10.18 -12.95
N GLU A 42 14.51 -10.62 -12.32
CA GLU A 42 13.34 -11.19 -12.99
C GLU A 42 12.40 -10.08 -13.54
N TRP A 43 12.90 -9.25 -14.47
CA TRP A 43 12.25 -8.01 -14.89
C TRP A 43 10.80 -8.13 -15.37
N GLU A 44 10.45 -9.21 -16.08
CA GLU A 44 9.07 -9.43 -16.53
C GLU A 44 8.12 -9.73 -15.35
N ILE A 45 8.64 -10.42 -14.32
CA ILE A 45 7.91 -10.64 -13.07
C ILE A 45 7.80 -9.32 -12.31
N SER A 46 8.88 -8.54 -12.21
CA SER A 46 8.86 -7.21 -11.59
C SER A 46 7.87 -6.26 -12.28
N LYS A 47 7.81 -6.23 -13.62
CA LYS A 47 6.82 -5.44 -14.39
C LYS A 47 5.39 -5.85 -14.10
N LYS A 48 5.13 -7.16 -13.99
CA LYS A 48 3.79 -7.66 -13.65
C LYS A 48 3.40 -7.27 -12.22
N GLN A 49 4.29 -7.49 -11.25
CA GLN A 49 4.09 -7.12 -9.85
C GLN A 49 3.90 -5.61 -9.70
N TRP A 50 4.66 -4.80 -10.44
CA TRP A 50 4.53 -3.36 -10.52
C TRP A 50 3.12 -2.93 -10.94
N LYS A 51 2.62 -3.47 -12.05
CA LYS A 51 1.27 -3.14 -12.55
C LYS A 51 0.18 -3.49 -11.55
N GLU A 52 0.29 -4.65 -10.91
CA GLU A 52 -0.66 -5.06 -9.87
C GLU A 52 -0.60 -4.15 -8.64
N PHE A 53 0.62 -3.79 -8.19
CA PHE A 53 0.82 -2.84 -7.09
C PHE A 53 0.23 -1.47 -7.41
N ASN A 54 0.57 -0.91 -8.58
CA ASN A 54 0.12 0.41 -9.00
C ASN A 54 -1.41 0.47 -9.17
N SER A 55 -2.03 -0.61 -9.68
CA SER A 55 -3.49 -0.72 -9.72
C SER A 55 -4.07 -0.70 -8.31
N HIS A 56 -3.53 -1.52 -7.40
CA HIS A 56 -3.98 -1.57 -6.01
C HIS A 56 -3.83 -0.21 -5.30
N TYR A 57 -2.72 0.49 -5.54
CA TYR A 57 -2.49 1.85 -5.04
C TYR A 57 -3.56 2.82 -5.55
N LYS A 58 -3.83 2.85 -6.86
CA LYS A 58 -4.85 3.73 -7.46
C LYS A 58 -6.24 3.48 -6.88
N ASP A 59 -6.62 2.23 -6.70
CA ASP A 59 -7.91 1.84 -6.12
C ASP A 59 -8.04 2.24 -4.63
N ASN A 60 -6.92 2.43 -3.94
CA ASN A 60 -6.88 2.75 -2.52
C ASN A 60 -6.27 4.14 -2.23
N THR A 61 -6.05 4.98 -3.24
CA THR A 61 -5.42 6.30 -3.07
C THR A 61 -6.25 7.17 -2.11
N TRP A 62 -7.57 7.13 -2.24
CA TRP A 62 -8.47 7.86 -1.34
C TRP A 62 -8.34 7.44 0.13
N LYS A 63 -7.99 6.17 0.40
CA LYS A 63 -7.77 5.69 1.76
C LYS A 63 -6.50 6.30 2.31
N LEU A 64 -5.41 6.23 1.54
CA LEU A 64 -4.13 6.80 1.94
C LEU A 64 -4.23 8.31 2.19
N GLN A 65 -4.97 9.04 1.34
CA GLN A 65 -5.25 10.46 1.52
C GLN A 65 -6.12 10.79 2.74
N LEU A 66 -6.89 9.82 3.25
CA LEU A 66 -7.72 9.98 4.43
C LEU A 66 -6.93 9.81 5.73
N ILE A 67 -5.91 8.93 5.72
CA ILE A 67 -5.15 8.56 6.93
C ILE A 67 -3.75 9.17 6.99
N GLY A 68 -3.14 9.53 5.85
CA GLY A 68 -1.82 10.14 5.75
C GLY A 68 -1.89 11.64 5.47
N ASP A 69 -0.75 12.31 5.64
CA ASP A 69 -0.59 13.70 5.24
C ASP A 69 -0.26 13.86 3.74
N GLU A 70 -0.35 15.10 3.22
CA GLU A 70 -0.10 15.42 1.82
C GLU A 70 1.30 15.02 1.36
N ASN A 71 2.32 15.27 2.18
CA ASN A 71 3.70 14.97 1.82
C ASN A 71 3.93 13.45 1.73
N GLU A 72 3.25 12.67 2.57
CA GLU A 72 3.36 11.22 2.61
C GLU A 72 2.75 10.58 1.35
N TYR A 73 1.48 10.86 1.04
CA TYR A 73 0.84 10.21 -0.11
C TYR A 73 1.34 10.76 -1.45
N GLU A 74 1.76 12.03 -1.51
CA GLU A 74 2.46 12.55 -2.70
C GLU A 74 3.84 11.90 -2.83
N GLY A 75 4.56 11.71 -1.73
CA GLY A 75 5.83 10.98 -1.69
C GLY A 75 5.70 9.55 -2.24
N VAL A 76 4.65 8.82 -1.86
CA VAL A 76 4.34 7.52 -2.48
C VAL A 76 4.15 7.70 -3.98
N HIS A 77 3.30 8.62 -4.41
CA HIS A 77 3.01 8.83 -5.83
C HIS A 77 4.26 9.13 -6.67
N GLU A 78 5.14 9.99 -6.19
CA GLU A 78 6.37 10.31 -6.92
C GLU A 78 7.32 9.12 -7.02
N SER A 79 7.53 8.38 -5.91
CA SER A 79 8.39 7.20 -5.94
C SER A 79 7.82 6.08 -6.81
N LEU A 80 6.49 5.99 -6.93
CA LEU A 80 5.84 5.10 -7.89
C LEU A 80 6.21 5.42 -9.34
N LEU A 81 6.23 6.69 -9.72
CA LEU A 81 6.64 7.10 -11.07
C LEU A 81 8.11 6.78 -11.35
N ARG A 82 8.99 7.02 -10.35
CA ARG A 82 10.42 6.71 -10.47
C ARG A 82 10.69 5.21 -10.51
N LEU A 83 9.95 4.42 -9.73
CA LEU A 83 10.03 2.95 -9.75
C LEU A 83 9.65 2.39 -11.12
N GLU A 84 8.58 2.89 -11.74
CA GLU A 84 8.19 2.48 -13.09
C GLU A 84 9.31 2.74 -14.11
N ALA A 85 9.92 3.93 -14.06
CA ALA A 85 11.04 4.26 -14.92
C ALA A 85 12.24 3.33 -14.70
N ALA A 86 12.59 3.05 -13.45
CA ALA A 86 13.70 2.15 -13.09
C ALA A 86 13.46 0.71 -13.54
N ILE A 87 12.25 0.17 -13.33
CA ILE A 87 11.87 -1.18 -13.80
C ILE A 87 11.93 -1.26 -15.34
N ASN A 88 11.49 -0.22 -16.05
CA ASN A 88 11.55 -0.20 -17.51
C ASN A 88 12.98 -0.10 -18.06
N GLN A 89 13.89 0.48 -17.28
CA GLN A 89 15.32 0.61 -17.62
C GLN A 89 16.16 -0.57 -17.09
N HIS A 90 15.55 -1.52 -16.38
CA HIS A 90 16.25 -2.61 -15.69
C HIS A 90 17.33 -2.09 -14.71
N ASP A 91 17.09 -0.93 -14.09
CA ASP A 91 17.96 -0.36 -13.07
C ASP A 91 17.57 -0.90 -11.69
N SER A 92 18.26 -1.93 -11.23
CA SER A 92 17.99 -2.58 -9.94
C SER A 92 18.29 -1.67 -8.75
N THR A 93 19.29 -0.81 -8.86
CA THR A 93 19.68 0.09 -7.76
C THR A 93 18.59 1.13 -7.56
N GLN A 94 18.18 1.82 -8.63
CA GLN A 94 17.14 2.82 -8.53
C GLN A 94 15.79 2.18 -8.15
N ALA A 95 15.46 1.01 -8.71
CA ALA A 95 14.21 0.33 -8.39
C ALA A 95 14.12 -0.07 -6.91
N LEU A 96 15.22 -0.56 -6.31
CA LEU A 96 15.25 -0.89 -4.89
C LEU A 96 15.19 0.35 -3.99
N ILE A 97 15.83 1.45 -4.38
CA ILE A 97 15.73 2.74 -3.67
C ILE A 97 14.28 3.22 -3.64
N GLU A 98 13.59 3.22 -4.78
CA GLU A 98 12.21 3.70 -4.84
C GLU A 98 11.24 2.77 -4.11
N LEU A 99 11.45 1.45 -4.13
CA LEU A 99 10.67 0.54 -3.29
C LEU A 99 10.86 0.82 -1.80
N ALA A 100 12.09 1.11 -1.36
CA ALA A 100 12.35 1.47 0.03
C ALA A 100 11.67 2.80 0.41
N ASN A 101 11.66 3.79 -0.49
CA ASN A 101 10.95 5.06 -0.29
C ASN A 101 9.44 4.83 -0.16
N ILE A 102 8.83 4.07 -1.09
CA ILE A 102 7.40 3.72 -1.03
C ILE A 102 7.06 3.04 0.30
N LYS A 103 7.90 2.09 0.73
CA LYS A 103 7.72 1.40 2.00
C LYS A 103 7.76 2.36 3.18
N ALA A 104 8.74 3.27 3.23
CA ALA A 104 8.88 4.24 4.31
C ALA A 104 7.68 5.19 4.40
N TYR A 105 7.18 5.69 3.27
CA TYR A 105 5.98 6.53 3.26
C TYR A 105 4.74 5.75 3.72
N LEU A 106 4.56 4.51 3.27
CA LEU A 106 3.44 3.68 3.73
C LEU A 106 3.56 3.36 5.23
N GLU A 107 4.76 3.11 5.74
CA GLU A 107 4.98 2.94 7.17
C GLU A 107 4.59 4.19 7.95
N GLN A 108 4.91 5.40 7.45
CA GLN A 108 4.48 6.66 8.07
C GLN A 108 2.96 6.76 8.11
N ILE A 109 2.31 6.58 6.95
CA ILE A 109 0.85 6.63 6.79
C ILE A 109 0.13 5.64 7.74
N TYR A 110 0.65 4.42 7.87
CA TYR A 110 0.03 3.37 8.70
C TYR A 110 0.52 3.35 10.16
N SER A 111 1.49 4.19 10.53
CA SER A 111 1.97 4.33 11.91
C SER A 111 1.19 5.36 12.73
N MET A 112 0.33 6.16 12.08
CA MET A 112 -0.54 7.15 12.72
C MET A 112 -1.74 6.52 13.44
#